data_AF-F3ZJ38-F1
#
_entry.id   AF-F3ZJ38-F1
#
_cell.length_a   1.000
_cell.length_b   1.000
_cell.length_c   1.000
_cell.angle_alpha   90.00
_cell.angle_beta   90.00
_cell.angle_gamma   90.00
#
_symmetry.space_group_name_H-M   'P 1'
#
loop_
_entity.id
_entity.type
_entity.pdbx_description
1 polymer ?
#
loop_
_entity_poly.entity_id
_entity_poly.type
_entity_poly.pdbx_seq_one_letter_code
_entity_poly.pdbx_strand_id
1 'polypeptide(L)'
;MLWTAFGVVATGLVAAIVATVVVTVNKDEGTKSDAAHKSLPPTATLPSPSTSASPRFSSVAPRPVPSPSEYLNSAARDTAPLTAAGLFPGGELRLDGGTYKKGPLAATGDCAAAAQGALGGVLKANGCRQLLRATYTRGGVAVTVGVAVFDSAGAAAKAKEQARGNVTSLPGSGVPVFCRTTVCRSTTNAFARYVYLTVGGFRDGKAVTKADTDVFRAGDELSTYTFRQIYARGVAAASKAAASPAP
;
A
#
# COMPACT_ATOMS: atom_id res chain seq x y z
N MET A 1 16.10 -48.31 -38.88
CA MET A 1 14.81 -48.30 -38.15
C MET A 1 14.81 -47.10 -37.20
N LEU A 2 13.98 -46.06 -37.37
CA LEU A 2 12.54 -45.97 -37.02
C LEU A 2 12.38 -46.00 -35.46
N TRP A 3 11.83 -45.03 -34.71
CA TRP A 3 10.83 -43.96 -34.93
C TRP A 3 10.91 -42.87 -33.84
N THR A 4 10.33 -41.70 -34.15
CA THR A 4 9.93 -40.59 -33.26
C THR A 4 8.85 -40.97 -32.23
N ALA A 5 8.75 -40.24 -31.12
CA ALA A 5 7.47 -40.05 -30.41
C ALA A 5 7.40 -38.68 -29.71
N PHE A 6 6.49 -37.84 -30.21
CA PHE A 6 6.05 -36.57 -29.61
C PHE A 6 5.00 -36.86 -28.52
N GLY A 7 5.11 -36.18 -27.37
CA GLY A 7 4.10 -36.22 -26.30
C GLY A 7 3.22 -34.97 -26.31
N VAL A 8 1.95 -35.16 -26.67
CA VAL A 8 0.86 -34.16 -26.68
C VAL A 8 0.26 -34.05 -25.28
N VAL A 9 0.06 -32.84 -24.76
CA VAL A 9 -0.85 -32.57 -23.62
C VAL A 9 -1.95 -31.62 -24.10
N ALA A 10 -3.19 -32.04 -23.90
CA ALA A 10 -4.40 -31.44 -24.40
C ALA A 10 -5.08 -30.50 -23.39
N THR A 11 -5.93 -29.63 -23.95
CA THR A 11 -7.13 -28.98 -23.40
C THR A 11 -7.01 -27.80 -22.42
N GLY A 12 -7.63 -26.69 -22.83
CA GLY A 12 -7.99 -25.55 -21.99
C GLY A 12 -8.33 -24.28 -22.78
N LEU A 13 -9.29 -24.34 -23.71
CA LEU A 13 -9.73 -23.19 -24.50
C LEU A 13 -10.75 -22.39 -23.67
N VAL A 14 -10.37 -21.22 -23.15
CA VAL A 14 -11.30 -20.28 -22.50
C VAL A 14 -11.52 -19.10 -23.45
N ALA A 15 -12.64 -19.14 -24.18
CA ALA A 15 -13.12 -18.03 -24.97
C ALA A 15 -13.94 -17.08 -24.07
N ALA A 16 -13.37 -15.93 -23.73
CA ALA A 16 -14.13 -14.82 -23.14
C ALA A 16 -14.58 -13.89 -24.28
N ILE A 17 -15.88 -13.91 -24.59
CA ILE A 17 -16.51 -13.00 -25.54
C ILE A 17 -16.67 -11.64 -24.85
N VAL A 18 -15.99 -10.62 -25.35
CA VAL A 18 -16.20 -9.22 -24.94
C VAL A 18 -16.97 -8.53 -26.08
N ALA A 19 -18.25 -8.22 -25.85
CA ALA A 19 -19.06 -7.44 -26.78
C ALA A 19 -18.85 -5.94 -26.52
N THR A 20 -17.98 -5.30 -27.30
CA THR A 20 -17.91 -3.83 -27.38
C THR A 20 -18.78 -3.36 -28.55
N VAL A 21 -19.93 -2.75 -28.28
CA VAL A 21 -20.67 -1.98 -29.30
C VAL A 21 -20.02 -0.61 -29.41
N VAL A 22 -19.33 -0.38 -30.52
CA VAL A 22 -18.80 0.93 -30.91
C VAL A 22 -19.82 1.55 -31.84
N VAL A 23 -20.47 2.65 -31.42
CA VAL A 23 -21.35 3.42 -32.32
C VAL A 23 -20.47 4.31 -33.17
N THR A 24 -20.22 3.90 -34.41
CA THR A 24 -19.61 4.74 -35.43
C THR A 24 -20.67 5.66 -36.04
N VAL A 25 -20.63 6.94 -35.69
CA VAL A 25 -21.32 7.98 -36.44
C VAL A 25 -20.46 8.38 -37.64
N ASN A 26 -20.76 7.80 -38.80
CA ASN A 26 -20.22 8.29 -40.06
C ASN A 26 -20.97 9.57 -40.46
N LYS A 27 -20.19 10.64 -40.50
CA LYS A 27 -20.45 11.86 -41.26
C LYS A 27 -20.12 11.56 -42.72
N ASP A 28 -21.01 11.87 -43.66
CA ASP A 28 -20.66 12.49 -44.94
C ASP A 28 -21.88 12.80 -45.82
N GLU A 29 -21.69 13.80 -46.65
CA GLU A 29 -22.68 14.54 -47.41
C GLU A 29 -23.10 13.87 -48.72
N GLY A 30 -24.26 14.28 -49.26
CA GLY A 30 -24.50 14.27 -50.70
C GLY A 30 -25.76 13.56 -51.19
N THR A 31 -26.70 14.39 -51.66
CA THR A 31 -27.46 14.20 -52.93
C THR A 31 -28.70 13.30 -52.94
N LYS A 32 -29.86 13.99 -52.92
CA LYS A 32 -31.10 13.80 -53.71
C LYS A 32 -31.42 12.40 -54.26
N SER A 33 -32.62 11.91 -53.96
CA SER A 33 -33.71 11.78 -54.97
C SER A 33 -35.02 11.36 -54.32
N ASP A 34 -36.07 12.09 -54.68
CA ASP A 34 -37.47 11.75 -54.45
C ASP A 34 -37.85 10.44 -55.17
N ALA A 35 -38.78 9.72 -54.53
CA ALA A 35 -40.02 9.21 -55.12
C ALA A 35 -40.30 7.75 -54.79
N ALA A 36 -41.56 7.56 -54.39
CA ALA A 36 -42.33 6.33 -54.35
C ALA A 36 -41.93 5.33 -53.25
N HIS A 37 -42.69 5.33 -52.15
CA HIS A 37 -43.59 4.21 -51.85
C HIS A 37 -44.79 4.71 -51.06
N LYS A 38 -45.93 4.76 -51.79
CA LYS A 38 -47.27 4.91 -51.24
C LYS A 38 -47.61 3.70 -50.35
N SER A 39 -48.44 3.97 -49.34
CA SER A 39 -49.20 3.02 -48.51
C SER A 39 -48.53 2.55 -47.21
N LEU A 40 -48.64 3.39 -46.17
CA LEU A 40 -48.60 2.97 -44.77
C LEU A 40 -49.93 3.42 -44.11
N PRO A 41 -50.53 2.61 -43.23
CA PRO A 41 -51.71 3.00 -42.48
C PRO A 41 -51.40 4.23 -41.61
N PRO A 42 -52.41 5.05 -41.22
CA PRO A 42 -52.14 6.22 -40.38
C PRO A 42 -51.43 5.78 -39.11
N THR A 43 -50.32 6.42 -38.80
CA THR A 43 -49.65 6.29 -37.50
C THR A 43 -50.68 6.58 -36.42
N ALA A 44 -50.96 5.58 -35.58
CA ALA A 44 -51.74 5.80 -34.38
C ALA A 44 -51.08 6.94 -33.60
N THR A 45 -51.84 8.01 -33.35
CA THR A 45 -51.40 9.10 -32.48
C THR A 45 -51.11 8.51 -31.11
N LEU A 46 -49.83 8.46 -30.72
CA LEU A 46 -49.44 8.18 -29.36
C LEU A 46 -50.09 9.24 -28.44
N PRO A 47 -50.74 8.85 -27.33
CA PRO A 47 -51.23 9.83 -26.37
C PRO A 47 -50.06 10.71 -25.94
N SER A 48 -50.30 12.02 -25.87
CA SER A 48 -49.30 12.97 -25.35
C SER A 48 -48.72 12.42 -24.06
N PRO A 49 -47.38 12.44 -23.86
CA PRO A 49 -46.81 12.05 -22.59
C PRO A 49 -47.44 12.95 -21.53
N SER A 50 -48.24 12.33 -20.66
CA SER A 50 -48.70 12.97 -19.44
C SER A 50 -47.48 13.58 -18.77
N THR A 51 -47.61 14.82 -18.33
CA THR A 51 -46.59 15.60 -17.62
C THR A 51 -46.30 14.92 -16.27
N SER A 52 -45.69 13.74 -16.29
CA SER A 52 -45.19 13.06 -15.12
C SER A 52 -44.05 13.91 -14.61
N ALA A 53 -44.25 14.47 -13.41
CA ALA A 53 -43.22 15.20 -12.69
C ALA A 53 -41.93 14.38 -12.71
N SER A 54 -40.87 14.94 -13.31
CA SER A 54 -39.56 14.29 -13.36
C SER A 54 -39.12 13.99 -11.92
N PRO A 55 -38.71 12.75 -11.60
CA PRO A 55 -38.28 12.42 -10.24
C PRO A 55 -37.13 13.34 -9.85
N ARG A 56 -37.34 14.16 -8.82
CA ARG A 56 -36.30 15.03 -8.28
C ARG A 56 -35.53 14.26 -7.22
N PHE A 57 -34.26 13.97 -7.49
CA PHE A 57 -33.35 13.51 -6.45
C PHE A 57 -33.03 14.70 -5.54
N SER A 58 -33.24 14.53 -4.23
CA SER A 58 -32.75 15.48 -3.24
C SER A 58 -31.22 15.50 -3.34
N SER A 59 -30.65 16.63 -3.78
CA SER A 59 -29.21 16.83 -3.81
C SER A 59 -28.74 17.16 -2.40
N VAL A 60 -28.62 16.13 -1.57
CA VAL A 60 -27.92 16.24 -0.29
C VAL A 60 -26.43 16.25 -0.61
N ALA A 61 -25.75 17.35 -0.29
CA ALA A 61 -24.30 17.43 -0.42
C ALA A 61 -23.66 16.31 0.44
N PRO A 62 -22.75 15.49 -0.13
CA PRO A 62 -22.04 14.47 0.65
C PRO A 62 -21.33 15.12 1.84
N ARG A 63 -21.41 14.50 3.03
CA ARG A 63 -20.66 14.98 4.19
C ARG A 63 -19.15 14.95 3.87
N PRO A 64 -18.37 15.96 4.28
CA PRO A 64 -16.92 15.94 4.10
C PRO A 64 -16.32 14.69 4.76
N VAL A 65 -15.68 13.83 3.97
CA VAL A 65 -14.92 12.69 4.50
C VAL A 65 -13.54 13.18 4.95
N PRO A 66 -13.10 12.86 6.19
CA PRO A 66 -11.75 13.17 6.63
C PRO A 66 -10.69 12.57 5.69
N SER A 67 -9.54 13.22 5.61
CA SER A 67 -8.40 12.72 4.83
C SER A 67 -7.84 11.42 5.42
N PRO A 68 -7.16 10.56 4.62
CA PRO A 68 -6.56 9.31 5.12
C PRO A 68 -5.66 9.47 6.35
N SER A 69 -4.89 10.57 6.44
CA SER A 69 -4.00 10.84 7.58
C SER A 69 -4.77 11.15 8.87
N GLU A 70 -5.94 11.78 8.79
CA GLU A 70 -6.75 12.12 9.97
C GLU A 70 -7.26 10.87 10.71
N TYR A 71 -7.52 9.79 9.98
CA TYR A 71 -7.84 8.49 10.59
C TYR A 71 -6.67 7.87 11.34
N LEU A 72 -5.43 8.25 11.00
CA LEU A 72 -4.21 7.70 11.58
C LEU A 72 -3.61 8.59 12.68
N ASN A 73 -4.11 9.81 12.87
CA ASN A 73 -3.47 10.78 13.76
C ASN A 73 -3.63 10.45 15.26
N SER A 74 -4.54 9.54 15.63
CA SER A 74 -4.78 9.17 17.04
C SER A 74 -5.21 7.72 17.20
N ALA A 75 -4.94 7.16 18.39
CA ALA A 75 -5.40 5.83 18.77
C ALA A 75 -6.91 5.63 18.70
N ALA A 76 -7.68 6.68 19.01
CA ALA A 76 -9.13 6.63 18.99
C ALA A 76 -9.71 6.50 17.57
N ARG A 77 -8.98 6.93 16.54
CA ARG A 77 -9.42 6.89 15.14
C ARG A 77 -8.81 5.72 14.37
N ASP A 78 -7.58 5.36 14.67
CA ASP A 78 -6.88 4.22 14.06
C ASP A 78 -7.20 2.92 14.82
N THR A 79 -8.40 2.41 14.56
CA THR A 79 -8.98 1.25 15.25
C THR A 79 -8.78 -0.07 14.49
N ALA A 80 -8.27 -0.01 13.26
CA ALA A 80 -8.00 -1.21 12.48
C ALA A 80 -6.88 -2.04 13.15
N PRO A 81 -7.01 -3.38 13.24
CA PRO A 81 -5.98 -4.23 13.84
C PRO A 81 -4.59 -3.94 13.24
N LEU A 82 -3.59 -3.81 14.11
CA LEU A 82 -2.23 -3.44 13.73
C LEU A 82 -1.26 -4.55 14.14
N THR A 83 -0.87 -5.36 13.16
CA THR A 83 0.05 -6.48 13.33
C THR A 83 1.22 -6.38 12.37
N ALA A 84 2.35 -7.01 12.70
CA ALA A 84 3.50 -7.06 11.80
C ALA A 84 3.14 -7.73 10.46
N ALA A 85 2.37 -8.82 10.49
CA ALA A 85 1.94 -9.52 9.28
C ALA A 85 0.99 -8.69 8.41
N GLY A 86 0.12 -7.88 9.01
CA GLY A 86 -0.77 -6.98 8.29
C GLY A 86 -0.04 -5.80 7.65
N LEU A 87 0.99 -5.26 8.32
CA LEU A 87 1.78 -4.14 7.79
C LEU A 87 2.84 -4.59 6.77
N PHE A 88 3.32 -5.83 6.91
CA PHE A 88 4.34 -6.43 6.06
C PHE A 88 3.84 -7.76 5.48
N PRO A 89 2.88 -7.74 4.54
CA PRO A 89 2.29 -8.95 3.95
C PRO A 89 3.25 -9.68 2.99
N GLY A 90 2.92 -10.94 2.64
CA GLY A 90 3.62 -11.74 1.62
C GLY A 90 4.98 -12.31 2.05
N GLY A 91 5.54 -13.27 1.30
CA GLY A 91 6.88 -13.83 1.57
C GLY A 91 8.02 -13.09 0.86
N GLU A 92 7.67 -12.33 -0.18
CA GLU A 92 8.59 -11.55 -0.99
C GLU A 92 7.96 -10.18 -1.28
N LEU A 93 8.83 -9.21 -1.53
CA LEU A 93 8.44 -7.84 -1.86
C LEU A 93 9.19 -7.41 -3.10
N ARG A 94 8.47 -7.11 -4.18
CA ARG A 94 9.04 -6.60 -5.42
C ARG A 94 8.93 -5.09 -5.45
N LEU A 95 10.07 -4.41 -5.51
CA LEU A 95 10.19 -2.96 -5.69
C LEU A 95 11.05 -2.69 -6.93
N ASP A 96 11.30 -1.43 -7.24
CA ASP A 96 12.13 -1.03 -8.38
C ASP A 96 13.54 -1.63 -8.28
N GLY A 97 14.02 -1.93 -7.07
CA GLY A 97 15.27 -2.66 -6.80
C GLY A 97 15.29 -4.11 -7.16
N GLY A 98 14.15 -4.68 -7.49
CA GLY A 98 13.96 -6.09 -7.67
C GLY A 98 13.33 -6.70 -6.43
N THR A 99 13.57 -7.99 -6.25
CA THR A 99 12.85 -8.78 -5.25
C THR A 99 13.63 -8.82 -3.94
N TYR A 100 12.98 -8.38 -2.87
CA TYR A 100 13.41 -8.56 -1.49
C TYR A 100 12.74 -9.81 -0.92
N LYS A 101 13.54 -10.71 -0.35
CA LYS A 101 13.02 -11.82 0.44
C LYS A 101 12.67 -11.31 1.83
N LYS A 102 11.44 -11.53 2.29
CA LYS A 102 11.05 -11.22 3.66
C LYS A 102 11.60 -12.27 4.61
N GLY A 103 12.31 -11.80 5.62
CA GLY A 103 12.78 -12.59 6.74
C GLY A 103 11.77 -12.57 7.90
N PRO A 104 12.24 -12.51 9.15
CA PRO A 104 11.40 -12.59 10.34
C PRO A 104 10.51 -11.35 10.51
N LEU A 105 9.38 -11.57 11.17
CA LEU A 105 8.50 -10.54 11.70
C LEU A 105 8.50 -10.61 13.23
N ALA A 106 8.38 -9.45 13.88
CA ALA A 106 8.21 -9.38 15.32
C ALA A 106 7.31 -8.21 15.73
N ALA A 107 6.65 -8.35 16.86
CA ALA A 107 5.90 -7.28 17.52
C ALA A 107 6.20 -7.34 19.02
N THR A 108 6.34 -6.19 19.66
CA THR A 108 6.52 -6.10 21.11
C THR A 108 5.85 -4.84 21.65
N GLY A 109 5.30 -4.93 22.86
CA GLY A 109 4.86 -3.75 23.63
C GLY A 109 6.02 -3.05 24.34
N ASP A 110 7.13 -3.75 24.59
CA ASP A 110 8.36 -3.13 25.09
C ASP A 110 9.18 -2.59 23.92
N CYS A 111 8.84 -1.37 23.50
CA CYS A 111 9.54 -0.70 22.41
C CYS A 111 11.03 -0.46 22.70
N ALA A 112 11.42 -0.32 23.97
CA ALA A 112 12.80 -0.03 24.34
C ALA A 112 13.70 -1.25 24.10
N ALA A 113 13.21 -2.46 24.39
CA ALA A 113 13.95 -3.71 24.16
C ALA A 113 14.26 -3.98 22.67
N ALA A 114 13.50 -3.39 21.75
CA ALA A 114 13.69 -3.54 20.31
C ALA A 114 14.37 -2.32 19.66
N ALA A 115 15.01 -1.46 20.46
CA ALA A 115 15.79 -0.31 20.01
C ALA A 115 17.27 -0.40 20.46
N GLN A 116 18.15 0.33 19.78
CA GLN A 116 19.58 0.44 20.07
C GLN A 116 19.96 1.89 20.39
N GLY A 117 20.96 2.05 21.25
CA GLY A 117 21.41 3.36 21.70
C GLY A 117 20.33 4.09 22.50
N ALA A 118 20.29 5.41 22.36
CA ALA A 118 19.35 6.26 23.11
C ALA A 118 17.89 6.13 22.63
N LEU A 119 17.61 5.46 21.51
CA LEU A 119 16.28 5.38 20.94
C LEU A 119 15.30 4.70 21.89
N GLY A 120 15.74 3.68 22.64
CA GLY A 120 14.86 2.98 23.58
C GLY A 120 14.29 3.91 24.65
N GLY A 121 15.13 4.80 25.19
CA GLY A 121 14.70 5.84 26.13
C GLY A 121 13.75 6.84 25.49
N VAL A 122 14.03 7.28 24.26
CA VAL A 122 13.17 8.21 23.51
C VAL A 122 11.79 7.62 23.23
N LEU A 123 11.73 6.36 22.78
CA LEU A 123 10.46 5.68 22.50
C LEU A 123 9.63 5.53 23.78
N LYS A 124 10.27 5.13 24.88
CA LYS A 124 9.60 4.99 26.18
C LYS A 124 9.08 6.34 26.69
N ALA A 125 9.91 7.39 26.65
CA ALA A 125 9.57 8.72 27.15
C ALA A 125 8.42 9.38 26.39
N ASN A 126 8.25 9.05 25.10
CA ASN A 126 7.16 9.57 24.27
C ASN A 126 5.93 8.65 24.23
N GLY A 127 5.91 7.56 25.01
CA GLY A 127 4.74 6.69 25.14
C GLY A 127 4.54 5.72 23.97
N CYS A 128 5.62 5.16 23.41
CA CYS A 128 5.52 4.09 22.44
C CYS A 128 4.74 2.90 23.05
N ARG A 129 3.71 2.46 22.33
CA ARG A 129 2.77 1.41 22.76
C ARG A 129 3.11 0.04 22.16
N GLN A 130 3.66 0.07 20.95
CA GLN A 130 4.01 -1.13 20.20
C GLN A 130 5.13 -0.81 19.20
N LEU A 131 6.07 -1.73 19.05
CA LEU A 131 7.09 -1.69 18.00
C LEU A 131 6.96 -2.94 17.13
N LEU A 132 6.58 -2.74 15.88
CA LEU A 132 6.53 -3.77 14.83
C LEU A 132 7.84 -3.79 14.07
N ARG A 133 8.35 -4.97 13.73
CA ARG A 133 9.57 -5.13 12.94
C ARG A 133 9.42 -6.17 11.85
N ALA A 134 10.11 -5.92 10.74
CA ALA A 134 10.30 -6.85 9.65
C ALA A 134 11.72 -6.72 9.11
N THR A 135 12.34 -7.81 8.71
CA THR A 135 13.63 -7.75 8.01
C THR A 135 13.49 -8.25 6.58
N TYR A 136 14.17 -7.59 5.66
CA TYR A 136 14.21 -7.94 4.25
C TYR A 136 15.65 -8.10 3.79
N THR A 137 15.89 -9.01 2.84
CA THR A 137 17.20 -9.23 2.26
C THR A 137 17.16 -9.19 0.75
N ARG A 138 18.22 -8.64 0.15
CA ARG A 138 18.47 -8.64 -1.30
C ARG A 138 19.97 -8.76 -1.52
N GLY A 139 20.41 -9.84 -2.15
CA GLY A 139 21.84 -10.15 -2.31
C GLY A 139 22.58 -10.17 -0.96
N GLY A 140 23.66 -9.39 -0.86
CA GLY A 140 24.46 -9.24 0.35
C GLY A 140 23.90 -8.26 1.39
N VAL A 141 22.77 -7.59 1.13
CA VAL A 141 22.20 -6.55 2.01
C VAL A 141 21.04 -7.10 2.84
N ALA A 142 20.98 -6.69 4.10
CA ALA A 142 19.84 -6.88 5.00
C ALA A 142 19.36 -5.53 5.53
N VAL A 143 18.04 -5.35 5.64
CA VAL A 143 17.42 -4.15 6.19
C VAL A 143 16.30 -4.54 7.12
N THR A 144 16.36 -4.09 8.38
CA THR A 144 15.25 -4.19 9.32
C THR A 144 14.48 -2.88 9.32
N VAL A 145 13.18 -2.98 9.06
CA VAL A 145 12.22 -1.91 9.26
C VAL A 145 11.64 -2.02 10.66
N GLY A 146 11.55 -0.90 11.36
CA GLY A 146 10.82 -0.76 12.62
C GLY A 146 9.69 0.26 12.49
N VAL A 147 8.52 -0.04 13.05
CA VAL A 147 7.38 0.89 13.13
C VAL A 147 6.93 0.99 14.57
N ALA A 148 7.28 2.10 15.21
CA ALA A 148 6.86 2.47 16.56
C ALA A 148 5.53 3.20 16.52
N VAL A 149 4.61 2.78 17.37
CA VAL A 149 3.21 3.24 17.41
C VAL A 149 3.00 4.04 18.68
N PHE A 150 2.46 5.26 18.54
CA PHE A 150 2.19 6.18 19.64
C PHE A 150 0.68 6.46 19.76
N ASP A 151 0.22 7.10 20.82
CA ASP A 151 -1.21 7.43 20.94
C ASP A 151 -1.64 8.62 20.06
N SER A 152 -0.69 9.48 19.65
CA SER A 152 -0.97 10.67 18.84
C SER A 152 0.15 10.98 17.83
N ALA A 153 -0.21 11.72 16.77
CA ALA A 153 0.75 12.24 15.80
C ALA A 153 1.79 13.18 16.43
N GLY A 154 1.40 13.98 17.42
CA GLY A 154 2.32 14.86 18.14
C GLY A 154 3.41 14.10 18.91
N ALA A 155 3.03 13.00 19.58
CA ALA A 155 3.98 12.14 20.28
C ALA A 155 4.99 11.48 19.32
N ALA A 156 4.50 11.00 18.17
CA ALA A 156 5.35 10.42 17.13
C ALA A 156 6.31 11.46 16.52
N ALA A 157 5.84 12.67 16.22
CA ALA A 157 6.66 13.76 15.70
C ALA A 157 7.78 14.13 16.69
N LYS A 158 7.44 14.30 17.98
CA LYS A 158 8.40 14.59 19.04
C LYS A 158 9.43 13.47 19.20
N ALA A 159 8.99 12.21 19.17
CA ALA A 159 9.89 11.05 19.23
C ALA A 159 10.87 11.02 18.05
N LYS A 160 10.42 11.37 16.83
CA LYS A 160 11.29 11.44 15.64
C LYS A 160 12.35 12.54 15.75
N GLU A 161 12.00 13.72 16.24
CA GLU A 161 12.95 14.82 16.46
C GLU A 161 14.03 14.46 17.50
N GLN A 162 13.61 13.76 18.56
CA GLN A 162 14.48 13.32 19.65
C GLN A 162 15.26 12.03 19.32
N ALA A 163 14.89 11.31 18.26
CA ALA A 163 15.45 10.01 17.96
C ALA A 163 16.98 10.07 17.80
N ARG A 164 17.67 9.23 18.56
CA ARG A 164 19.13 9.03 18.49
C ARG A 164 19.38 7.52 18.60
N GLY A 165 20.12 6.95 17.65
CA GLY A 165 20.17 5.49 17.48
C GLY A 165 19.08 5.00 16.54
N ASN A 166 18.76 3.71 16.58
CA ASN A 166 17.85 3.09 15.63
C ASN A 166 17.16 1.84 16.21
N VAL A 167 16.19 1.30 15.47
CA VAL A 167 15.61 -0.01 15.72
C VAL A 167 16.69 -1.08 15.70
N THR A 168 16.58 -2.04 16.60
CA THR A 168 17.44 -3.21 16.66
C THR A 168 17.20 -4.12 15.46
N SER A 169 18.27 -4.54 14.77
CA SER A 169 18.16 -5.52 13.69
C SER A 169 17.49 -6.82 14.14
N LEU A 170 16.64 -7.38 13.29
CA LEU A 170 15.86 -8.59 13.58
C LEU A 170 16.38 -9.78 12.74
N PRO A 171 17.28 -10.62 13.30
CA PRO A 171 17.80 -11.81 12.64
C PRO A 171 16.79 -12.97 12.71
N GLY A 172 17.02 -14.02 11.92
CA GLY A 172 16.13 -15.18 11.80
C GLY A 172 15.76 -15.46 10.34
N SER A 173 15.12 -16.60 10.06
CA SER A 173 14.66 -16.97 8.71
C SER A 173 15.75 -16.85 7.62
N GLY A 174 16.99 -17.20 7.95
CA GLY A 174 18.16 -17.09 7.04
C GLY A 174 18.83 -15.71 6.99
N VAL A 175 18.37 -14.76 7.80
CA VAL A 175 19.01 -13.47 8.02
C VAL A 175 19.96 -13.55 9.23
N PRO A 176 21.26 -13.26 9.06
CA PRO A 176 22.21 -13.25 10.16
C PRO A 176 22.01 -12.02 11.06
N VAL A 177 22.71 -11.98 12.19
CA VAL A 177 22.84 -10.76 12.98
C VAL A 177 23.65 -9.74 12.17
N PHE A 178 23.14 -8.51 12.05
CA PHE A 178 23.80 -7.40 11.37
C PHE A 178 23.59 -6.10 12.14
N CYS A 179 24.38 -5.05 11.88
CA CYS A 179 24.22 -3.73 12.50
C CYS A 179 24.21 -3.71 14.05
N ARG A 180 25.05 -4.52 14.68
CA ARG A 180 25.23 -4.52 16.15
C ARG A 180 26.43 -3.71 16.60
N THR A 181 27.54 -3.83 15.89
CA THR A 181 28.82 -3.21 16.24
C THR A 181 29.48 -2.49 15.05
N THR A 182 28.91 -2.62 13.86
CA THR A 182 29.44 -2.05 12.61
C THR A 182 28.67 -0.81 12.19
N VAL A 183 29.29 0.02 11.36
CA VAL A 183 28.62 1.19 10.77
C VAL A 183 27.54 0.70 9.81
N CYS A 184 26.32 1.18 10.01
CA CYS A 184 25.17 0.87 9.19
C CYS A 184 24.43 2.12 8.75
N ARG A 185 23.62 1.99 7.71
CA ARG A 185 22.75 3.06 7.23
C ARG A 185 21.45 3.04 8.00
N SER A 186 21.07 4.19 8.57
CA SER A 186 19.84 4.36 9.33
C SER A 186 18.95 5.47 8.79
N THR A 187 17.64 5.26 8.67
CA THR A 187 16.65 6.33 8.47
C THR A 187 15.68 6.40 9.65
N THR A 188 15.16 7.60 9.91
CA THR A 188 14.11 7.85 10.90
C THR A 188 13.11 8.83 10.32
N ASN A 189 11.86 8.43 10.24
CA ASN A 189 10.77 9.22 9.69
C ASN A 189 9.54 9.12 10.59
N ALA A 190 8.58 10.04 10.40
CA ALA A 190 7.30 9.99 11.08
C ALA A 190 6.17 10.34 10.12
N PHE A 191 5.03 9.69 10.31
CA PHE A 191 3.79 9.99 9.62
C PHE A 191 2.61 9.62 10.52
N ALA A 192 1.69 10.57 10.73
CA ALA A 192 0.60 10.43 11.70
C ALA A 192 1.14 9.94 13.06
N ARG A 193 0.46 9.00 13.73
CA ARG A 193 0.89 8.43 15.04
C ARG A 193 2.06 7.44 14.98
N TYR A 194 2.81 7.39 13.88
CA TYR A 194 3.84 6.38 13.63
C TYR A 194 5.21 7.01 13.46
N VAL A 195 6.22 6.44 14.11
CA VAL A 195 7.63 6.61 13.73
C VAL A 195 8.07 5.34 13.03
N TYR A 196 8.62 5.48 11.82
CA TYR A 196 9.16 4.35 11.08
C TYR A 196 10.64 4.57 10.78
N LEU A 197 11.41 3.50 10.99
CA LEU A 197 12.85 3.52 10.93
C LEU A 197 13.34 2.37 10.06
N THR A 198 14.51 2.55 9.44
CA THR A 198 15.22 1.46 8.78
C THR A 198 16.65 1.40 9.28
N VAL A 199 17.15 0.20 9.56
CA VAL A 199 18.58 -0.07 9.78
C VAL A 199 19.03 -1.08 8.73
N GLY A 200 20.01 -0.69 7.91
CA GLY A 200 20.50 -1.46 6.77
C GLY A 200 22.00 -1.64 6.78
N GLY A 201 22.46 -2.85 6.44
CA GLY A 201 23.88 -3.18 6.35
C GLY A 201 24.13 -4.48 5.60
N PHE A 202 25.40 -4.87 5.54
CA PHE A 202 25.78 -6.11 4.90
C PHE A 202 25.55 -7.32 5.81
N ARG A 203 25.18 -8.45 5.19
CA ARG A 203 24.92 -9.73 5.86
C ARG A 203 26.19 -10.39 6.38
N ASP A 204 27.34 -10.04 5.83
CA ASP A 204 28.67 -10.49 6.27
C ASP A 204 29.27 -9.65 7.40
N GLY A 205 28.57 -8.59 7.85
CA GLY A 205 29.03 -7.70 8.92
C GLY A 205 29.99 -6.59 8.46
N LYS A 206 30.30 -6.48 7.17
CA LYS A 206 31.10 -5.38 6.62
C LYS A 206 30.46 -4.03 6.97
N ALA A 207 31.31 -3.05 7.31
CA ALA A 207 30.88 -1.68 7.55
C ALA A 207 30.36 -1.02 6.26
N VAL A 208 29.24 -0.31 6.38
CA VAL A 208 28.66 0.48 5.30
C VAL A 208 29.44 1.78 5.16
N THR A 209 29.78 2.12 3.92
CA THR A 209 30.42 3.35 3.49
C THR A 209 29.49 4.17 2.61
N LYS A 210 29.86 5.41 2.29
CA LYS A 210 29.09 6.27 1.38
C LYS A 210 29.04 5.74 -0.07
N ALA A 211 29.95 4.83 -0.44
CA ALA A 211 30.00 4.24 -1.77
C ALA A 211 29.03 3.05 -1.94
N ASP A 212 28.49 2.50 -0.84
CA ASP A 212 27.64 1.31 -0.86
C ASP A 212 26.18 1.66 -1.22
N THR A 213 25.97 2.10 -2.46
CA THR A 213 24.69 2.61 -2.97
C THR A 213 23.54 1.62 -2.84
N ASP A 214 23.81 0.32 -2.95
CA ASP A 214 22.80 -0.74 -2.76
C ASP A 214 22.18 -0.73 -1.36
N VAL A 215 22.97 -0.43 -0.32
CA VAL A 215 22.47 -0.35 1.07
C VAL A 215 21.58 0.87 1.26
N PHE A 216 21.97 2.01 0.68
CA PHE A 216 21.20 3.25 0.72
C PHE A 216 19.86 3.06 0.02
N ARG A 217 19.91 2.55 -1.22
CA ARG A 217 18.73 2.26 -2.01
C ARG A 217 17.78 1.31 -1.29
N ALA A 218 18.28 0.20 -0.76
CA ALA A 218 17.44 -0.76 -0.03
C ALA A 218 16.77 -0.12 1.19
N GLY A 219 17.50 0.72 1.93
CA GLY A 219 16.96 1.48 3.06
C GLY A 219 15.85 2.45 2.65
N ASP A 220 16.05 3.19 1.56
CA ASP A 220 15.11 4.22 1.08
C ASP A 220 13.86 3.60 0.43
N GLU A 221 14.02 2.52 -0.33
CA GLU A 221 12.91 1.76 -0.91
C GLU A 221 12.02 1.15 0.18
N LEU A 222 12.61 0.51 1.20
CA LEU A 222 11.85 -0.09 2.30
C LEU A 222 11.23 0.97 3.22
N SER A 223 11.87 2.13 3.40
CA SER A 223 11.27 3.28 4.08
C SER A 223 10.03 3.78 3.34
N THR A 224 10.14 3.95 2.01
CA THR A 224 9.03 4.38 1.14
C THR A 224 7.89 3.36 1.13
N TYR A 225 8.21 2.07 1.01
CA TYR A 225 7.23 1.00 1.09
C TYR A 225 6.48 1.04 2.43
N THR A 226 7.20 1.22 3.55
CA THR A 226 6.59 1.28 4.88
C THR A 226 5.64 2.47 5.01
N PHE A 227 6.03 3.65 4.53
CA PHE A 227 5.14 4.80 4.45
C PHE A 227 3.86 4.48 3.66
N ARG A 228 3.99 3.84 2.48
CA ARG A 228 2.83 3.47 1.65
C ARG A 228 1.91 2.48 2.36
N GLN A 229 2.44 1.52 3.11
CA GLN A 229 1.64 0.59 3.90
C GLN A 229 0.87 1.30 5.01
N ILE A 230 1.52 2.22 5.74
CA ILE A 230 0.85 3.04 6.76
C ILE A 230 -0.23 3.91 6.11
N TYR A 231 0.07 4.59 5.01
CA TYR A 231 -0.89 5.43 4.29
C TYR A 231 -2.09 4.63 3.77
N ALA A 232 -1.86 3.44 3.22
CA ALA A 232 -2.92 2.55 2.73
C ALA A 232 -3.91 2.14 3.83
N ARG A 233 -3.45 2.00 5.08
CA ARG A 233 -4.36 1.79 6.23
C ARG A 233 -5.30 2.97 6.43
N GLY A 234 -4.80 4.20 6.32
CA GLY A 234 -5.61 5.41 6.40
C GLY A 234 -6.63 5.50 5.28
N VAL A 235 -6.22 5.13 4.05
CA VAL A 235 -7.12 5.04 2.90
C VAL A 235 -8.22 4.01 3.16
N ALA A 236 -7.87 2.81 3.64
CA ALA A 236 -8.84 1.77 3.95
C ALA A 236 -9.86 2.22 5.03
N ALA A 237 -9.40 2.93 6.06
CA ALA A 237 -10.27 3.50 7.08
C ALA A 237 -11.23 4.56 6.50
N ALA A 238 -10.70 5.47 5.68
CA ALA A 238 -11.51 6.49 5.00
C ALA A 238 -12.57 5.88 4.06
N SER A 239 -12.18 4.88 3.27
CA SER A 239 -13.11 4.16 2.38
C SER A 239 -14.22 3.43 3.15
N LYS A 240 -13.89 2.80 4.28
CA LYS A 240 -14.90 2.14 5.14
C LYS A 240 -15.88 3.14 5.73
N ALA A 241 -15.41 4.31 6.15
CA ALA A 241 -16.26 5.37 6.68
C ALA A 241 -17.20 5.95 5.59
N ALA A 242 -16.69 6.14 4.37
CA ALA A 242 -17.48 6.62 3.24
C ALA A 242 -18.56 5.60 2.80
N ALA A 243 -18.30 4.31 2.93
CA ALA A 243 -19.25 3.24 2.60
C ALA A 243 -20.29 2.96 3.69
N SER A 244 -20.14 3.54 4.88
CA SER A 244 -21.09 3.34 5.98
C SER A 244 -22.29 4.29 5.81
N PRO A 245 -23.54 3.79 5.81
CA PRO A 245 -24.71 4.65 5.73
C PRO A 245 -24.74 5.62 6.91
N ALA A 246 -25.30 6.82 6.69
CA ALA A 246 -25.54 7.75 7.78
C ALA A 246 -26.38 7.08 8.88
N PRO A 247 -26.04 7.26 10.16
CA PRO A 247 -26.98 6.92 11.23
C PRO A 247 -28.27 7.75 11.11
#